data_AF-A0A351SIT6-F1
#
_entry.id   AF-A0A351SIT6-F1
#
_cell.length_a   1.000
_cell.length_b   1.000
_cell.length_c   1.000
_cell.angle_alpha   90.00
_cell.angle_beta   90.00
_cell.angle_gamma   90.00
#
_symmetry.space_group_name_H-M   'P 1'
#
loop_
_entity.id
_entity.type
_entity.pdbx_description
1 polymer ?
#
loop_
_entity_poly.entity_id
_entity_poly.type
_entity_poly.pdbx_seq_one_letter_code
_entity_poly.pdbx_strand_id
1 'polypeptide(L)'
;MCPRFHVDNVPCWLVTTYVSRSTQWLPNPVVDRSKLERGNNNGRPDELSGIYLDVEDIRQLKCGDVALLKGAARWEGNKYNSLAHRSPTPKSGETHLLLTLDFVSSD
;
A
#
# COMPACT_ATOMS: atom_id res chain seq x y z
N MET A 1 1.50 0.11 -10.72
CA MET A 1 0.42 -0.21 -9.77
C MET A 1 0.59 -1.65 -9.31
N CYS A 2 0.71 -1.87 -8.00
CA CYS A 2 0.92 -3.19 -7.43
C CYS A 2 -0.39 -3.68 -6.79
N PRO A 3 -0.97 -4.80 -7.24
CA PRO A 3 -2.21 -5.35 -6.68
C PRO A 3 -2.02 -6.09 -5.36
N ARG A 4 -0.77 -6.23 -4.89
CA ARG A 4 -0.44 -6.89 -3.62
C ARG A 4 -0.08 -5.87 -2.56
N PHE A 5 -0.46 -6.13 -1.33
CA PHE A 5 -0.02 -5.34 -0.18
C PHE A 5 1.51 -5.38 -0.08
N HIS A 6 2.10 -4.19 0.01
CA HIS A 6 3.52 -3.99 0.14
C HIS A 6 3.80 -2.72 0.96
N VAL A 7 5.07 -2.55 1.31
CA VAL A 7 5.59 -1.32 1.90
C VAL A 7 6.67 -0.80 0.98
N ASP A 8 6.71 0.53 0.79
CA ASP A 8 7.72 1.13 -0.06
C ASP A 8 9.01 1.41 0.69
N ASN A 9 10.14 1.33 -0.02
CA ASN A 9 11.45 1.66 0.52
C ASN A 9 11.83 3.14 0.26
N VAL A 10 10.90 4.03 0.58
CA VAL A 10 11.05 5.51 0.51
C VAL A 10 10.75 6.12 1.89
N PRO A 11 11.09 7.39 2.17
CA PRO A 11 10.67 8.05 3.41
C PRO A 11 9.15 8.16 3.46
N CYS A 12 8.59 8.79 2.45
CA CYS A 12 7.16 8.88 2.24
C CYS A 12 6.91 9.21 0.78
N TRP A 13 5.65 9.04 0.38
CA TRP A 13 5.16 9.46 -0.92
C TRP A 13 3.75 10.01 -0.75
N LEU A 14 3.45 11.05 -1.52
CA LEU A 14 2.11 11.60 -1.62
C LEU A 14 1.39 10.91 -2.76
N VAL A 15 0.18 10.42 -2.50
CA VAL A 15 -0.63 9.70 -3.47
C VAL A 15 -2.03 10.30 -3.54
N THR A 16 -2.55 10.43 -4.76
CA THR A 16 -3.96 10.75 -5.00
C THR A 16 -4.46 10.05 -6.28
N THR A 17 -5.68 9.50 -6.21
CA THR A 17 -6.34 8.88 -7.36
C THR A 17 -7.46 9.81 -7.83
N TYR A 18 -7.37 10.26 -9.08
CA TYR A 18 -8.35 11.17 -9.69
C TYR A 18 -9.46 10.46 -10.45
N VAL A 19 -9.20 9.24 -10.92
CA VAL A 19 -10.20 8.43 -11.64
C VAL A 19 -10.06 6.98 -11.18
N SER A 20 -11.18 6.35 -10.83
CA SER A 20 -11.36 4.98 -10.32
C SER A 20 -11.12 4.76 -8.82
N ARG A 21 -11.19 3.49 -8.40
CA ARG A 21 -10.94 3.06 -7.01
C ARG A 21 -9.52 3.43 -6.57
N SER A 22 -9.43 4.11 -5.43
CA SER A 22 -8.15 4.60 -4.89
C SER A 22 -7.44 3.55 -4.02
N THR A 23 -6.22 3.89 -3.61
CA THR A 23 -5.30 3.10 -2.79
C THR A 23 -6.01 2.45 -1.60
N GLN A 24 -5.75 1.16 -1.43
CA GLN A 24 -6.13 0.39 -0.25
C GLN A 24 -4.96 0.31 0.72
N TRP A 25 -5.24 0.30 2.02
CA TRP A 25 -4.24 0.19 3.06
C TRP A 25 -4.75 -0.61 4.25
N LEU A 26 -3.82 -1.13 5.05
CA LEU A 26 -4.12 -1.89 6.25
C LEU A 26 -3.60 -1.15 7.49
N PRO A 27 -4.43 -0.99 8.55
CA PRO A 27 -3.95 -0.51 9.84
C PRO A 27 -2.81 -1.38 10.38
N ASN A 28 -1.79 -0.79 10.99
CA ASN A 28 -0.62 -1.54 11.46
C ASN A 28 -0.95 -2.74 12.38
N PRO A 29 -1.92 -2.67 13.32
CA PRO A 29 -2.21 -3.78 14.22
C PRO A 29 -2.77 -5.04 13.55
N VAL A 30 -3.32 -4.92 12.33
CA VAL A 30 -3.99 -6.02 11.63
C VAL A 30 -3.13 -6.64 10.53
N VAL A 31 -1.89 -6.16 10.36
CA VAL A 31 -0.97 -6.64 9.31
C VAL A 31 -0.03 -7.70 9.88
N ASP A 32 -0.07 -8.91 9.33
CA ASP A 32 1.01 -9.88 9.50
C ASP A 32 2.19 -9.50 8.61
N ARG A 33 3.17 -8.82 9.22
CA ARG A 33 4.36 -8.33 8.51
C ARG A 33 5.27 -9.44 7.99
N SER A 34 5.19 -10.66 8.54
CA SER A 34 5.93 -11.80 7.99
C SER A 34 5.49 -12.12 6.56
N LYS A 35 4.30 -11.67 6.14
CA LYS A 35 3.71 -11.87 4.80
C LYS A 35 4.01 -10.74 3.81
N LEU A 36 4.65 -9.65 4.24
CA LEU A 36 4.99 -8.52 3.36
C LEU A 36 6.31 -8.72 2.60
N GLU A 37 7.19 -9.61 3.07
CA GLU A 37 8.49 -9.83 2.43
C GLU A 37 8.31 -10.57 1.09
N ARG A 38 9.12 -10.18 0.09
CA ARG A 38 9.08 -10.80 -1.23
C ARG A 38 9.36 -12.30 -1.12
N GLY A 39 8.37 -13.11 -1.46
CA GLY A 39 8.47 -14.58 -1.49
C GLY A 39 7.74 -15.28 -0.34
N ASN A 40 7.42 -14.59 0.76
CA ASN A 40 6.85 -15.22 1.95
C ASN A 40 5.40 -15.69 1.80
N ASN A 41 4.74 -15.31 0.70
CA ASN A 41 3.38 -15.75 0.38
C ASN A 41 3.33 -16.92 -0.61
N ASN A 42 4.47 -17.49 -1.04
CA ASN A 42 4.53 -18.59 -2.02
C ASN A 42 3.72 -18.30 -3.31
N GLY A 43 3.62 -17.02 -3.71
CA GLY A 43 2.81 -16.59 -4.85
C GLY A 43 1.29 -16.57 -4.62
N ARG A 44 0.81 -16.82 -3.40
CA ARG A 44 -0.62 -16.73 -3.06
C ARG A 44 -1.13 -15.28 -3.12
N PRO A 45 -2.39 -15.07 -3.53
CA PRO A 45 -3.08 -13.79 -3.36
C PRO A 45 -3.13 -13.35 -1.90
N ASP A 46 -3.30 -12.05 -1.66
CA ASP A 46 -3.34 -11.49 -0.30
C ASP A 46 -4.50 -12.07 0.52
N GLU A 47 -5.62 -12.36 -0.15
CA GLU A 47 -6.83 -12.97 0.42
C GLU A 47 -6.57 -14.39 0.98
N LEU A 48 -5.47 -15.04 0.55
CA LEU A 48 -5.10 -16.42 0.94
C LEU A 48 -3.72 -16.49 1.61
N SER A 49 -3.04 -15.37 1.79
CA SER A 49 -1.68 -15.33 2.35
C SER A 49 -1.65 -15.25 3.87
N GLY A 50 -2.74 -14.80 4.49
CA GLY A 50 -2.82 -14.50 5.92
C GLY A 50 -2.23 -13.15 6.31
N ILE A 51 -1.98 -12.25 5.34
CA ILE A 51 -1.44 -10.90 5.60
C ILE A 51 -2.39 -10.02 6.42
N TYR A 52 -3.70 -10.30 6.35
CA TYR A 52 -4.75 -9.78 7.22
C TYR A 52 -5.72 -10.93 7.56
N LEU A 53 -6.55 -10.73 8.59
CA LEU A 53 -7.51 -11.75 9.04
C LEU A 53 -8.88 -11.57 8.38
N ASP A 54 -9.35 -10.33 8.23
CA ASP A 54 -10.65 -10.02 7.66
C ASP A 54 -10.52 -9.02 6.50
N VAL A 55 -11.33 -9.20 5.45
CA VAL A 55 -11.41 -8.24 4.34
C VAL A 55 -11.89 -6.86 4.80
N GLU A 56 -12.67 -6.81 5.90
CA GLU A 56 -13.15 -5.57 6.52
C GLU A 56 -12.03 -4.76 7.22
N ASP A 57 -10.85 -5.37 7.41
CA ASP A 57 -9.65 -4.67 7.86
C ASP A 57 -9.09 -3.73 6.78
N ILE A 58 -9.40 -3.99 5.51
CA ILE A 58 -8.92 -3.19 4.39
C ILE A 58 -9.62 -1.83 4.41
N ARG A 59 -8.81 -0.79 4.51
CA ARG A 59 -9.25 0.59 4.34
C ARG A 59 -8.99 1.06 2.93
N GLN A 60 -9.80 2.00 2.46
CA GLN A 60 -9.70 2.52 1.11
C GLN A 60 -9.84 4.04 1.12
N LEU A 61 -8.91 4.71 0.45
CA LEU A 61 -9.04 6.13 0.16
C LEU A 61 -10.19 6.37 -0.82
N LYS A 62 -10.79 7.56 -0.76
CA LYS A 62 -11.75 8.01 -1.75
C LYS A 62 -11.04 8.64 -2.94
N CYS A 63 -11.71 8.67 -4.07
CA CYS A 63 -11.24 9.42 -5.23
C CYS A 63 -11.08 10.90 -4.86
N GLY A 64 -9.95 11.50 -5.19
CA GLY A 64 -9.59 12.87 -4.82
C GLY A 64 -9.00 13.05 -3.42
N ASP A 65 -9.00 12.01 -2.56
CA ASP A 65 -8.24 12.08 -1.31
C ASP A 65 -6.75 12.26 -1.63
N VAL A 66 -6.07 13.03 -0.78
CA VAL A 66 -4.62 13.20 -0.82
C VAL A 66 -4.05 12.57 0.44
N ALA A 67 -3.22 11.55 0.27
CA ALA A 67 -2.61 10.84 1.38
C ALA A 67 -1.08 10.91 1.31
N LEU A 68 -0.45 11.08 2.46
CA LEU A 68 0.99 10.95 2.63
C LEU A 68 1.27 9.59 3.28
N LEU A 69 1.81 8.62 2.54
CA LEU A 69 2.07 7.29 3.08
C LEU A 69 3.53 7.20 3.55
N LYS A 70 3.73 6.76 4.79
CA LYS A 70 5.06 6.58 5.38
C LYS A 70 5.66 5.24 4.92
N GLY A 71 6.81 5.30 4.25
CA GLY A 71 7.53 4.11 3.81
C GLY A 71 8.45 3.53 4.89
N ALA A 72 9.13 2.43 4.55
CA ALA A 72 10.00 1.68 5.45
C ALA A 72 11.40 2.28 5.62
N ALA A 73 11.84 3.13 4.69
CA ALA A 73 13.19 3.67 4.68
C ALA A 73 13.31 4.99 5.45
N ARG A 74 14.52 5.29 5.93
CA ARG A 74 14.98 6.61 6.38
C ARG A 74 14.32 7.21 7.63
N TRP A 75 13.33 6.55 8.22
CA TRP A 75 12.77 6.93 9.51
C TRP A 75 13.32 6.03 10.61
N GLU A 76 13.95 6.63 11.62
CA GLU A 76 14.41 5.91 12.81
C GLU A 76 13.23 5.19 13.48
N GLY A 77 13.42 3.91 13.83
CA GLY A 77 12.39 3.08 14.47
C GLY A 77 11.20 2.69 13.58
N ASN A 78 11.17 3.03 12.28
CA ASN A 78 9.98 2.82 11.44
C ASN A 78 9.95 1.51 10.66
N LYS A 79 10.96 0.65 10.78
CA LYS A 79 11.07 -0.60 10.00
C LYS A 79 9.79 -1.44 10.06
N TYR A 80 9.12 -1.47 11.21
CA TYR A 80 7.88 -2.23 11.46
C TYR A 80 6.62 -1.36 11.59
N ASN A 81 6.66 -0.12 11.10
CA ASN A 81 5.53 0.83 11.17
C ASN A 81 5.19 1.48 9.81
N SER A 82 5.86 1.06 8.73
CA SER A 82 5.53 1.48 7.37
C SER A 82 4.12 1.05 6.93
N LEU A 83 3.45 1.89 6.15
CA LEU A 83 2.07 1.60 5.75
C LEU A 83 2.02 0.49 4.70
N ALA A 84 1.39 -0.63 5.04
CA ALA A 84 1.04 -1.66 4.07
C ALA A 84 -0.10 -1.14 3.18
N HIS A 85 0.16 -1.05 1.88
CA HIS A 85 -0.81 -0.52 0.92
C HIS A 85 -0.74 -1.24 -0.42
N ARG A 86 -1.78 -1.07 -1.25
CA ARG A 86 -1.87 -1.61 -2.61
C ARG A 86 -2.76 -0.75 -3.50
N SER A 87 -2.55 -0.86 -4.80
CA SER A 87 -3.56 -0.41 -5.76
C SER A 87 -4.66 -1.48 -5.86
N PRO A 88 -5.96 -1.12 -5.81
CA PRO A 88 -7.02 -2.10 -6.01
C PRO A 88 -6.95 -2.68 -7.43
N THR A 89 -7.33 -3.95 -7.60
CA THR A 89 -7.38 -4.60 -8.91
C THR A 89 -8.36 -3.85 -9.83
N PRO A 90 -7.93 -3.31 -10.98
CA PRO A 90 -8.81 -2.63 -11.92
C PRO A 90 -9.90 -3.58 -12.43
N LYS A 91 -11.12 -3.06 -12.60
CA LYS A 91 -12.17 -3.76 -13.36
C LYS A 91 -11.84 -3.69 -14.85
N SER A 92 -12.33 -4.67 -15.62
CA SER A 92 -12.22 -4.64 -17.08
C SER A 92 -12.83 -3.34 -17.63
N GLY A 93 -12.08 -2.62 -18.46
CA GLY A 93 -12.48 -1.33 -19.04
C GLY A 93 -12.42 -0.12 -18.10
N GLU A 94 -11.90 -0.25 -16.87
CA GLU A 94 -11.74 0.86 -15.91
C GLU A 94 -10.49 1.69 -16.25
N THR A 95 -10.65 2.99 -16.49
CA THR A 95 -9.52 3.94 -16.62
C THR A 95 -9.03 4.34 -15.23
N HIS A 96 -7.72 4.30 -15.01
CA HIS A 96 -7.10 4.70 -13.74
C HIS A 96 -6.21 5.93 -13.94
N LEU A 97 -6.46 7.01 -13.21
CA LEU A 97 -5.61 8.20 -13.19
C LEU A 97 -5.10 8.42 -11.76
N LEU A 98 -3.79 8.35 -11.60
CA LEU A 98 -3.08 8.43 -10.33
C LEU A 98 -1.96 9.48 -10.45
N LEU A 99 -1.80 10.28 -9.39
CA LEU A 99 -0.62 11.11 -9.19
C LEU A 99 0.12 10.64 -7.94
N THR A 100 1.42 10.45 -8.08
CA THR A 100 2.35 10.13 -7.00
C THR A 100 3.48 11.13 -7.01
N LEU A 101 3.85 11.64 -5.84
CA LEU A 101 5.00 12.52 -5.65
C LEU A 101 5.90 11.94 -4.58
N ASP A 102 7.13 11.64 -4.96
CA ASP A 102 8.14 11.09 -4.06
C ASP A 102 9.09 12.18 -3.57
N PHE A 103 9.56 12.04 -2.34
CA PHE A 103 10.64 12.86 -1.83
C PHE A 103 11.95 12.39 -2.44
N VAL A 104 12.63 13.27 -3.15
CA VAL A 104 14.01 13.05 -3.56
C VAL A 104 14.90 13.53 -2.41
N SER A 105 15.82 12.68 -1.92
CA SER A 105 16.95 13.25 -1.16
C SER A 105 17.98 13.76 -2.15
N SER A 106 18.33 15.03 -2.01
CA SER A 106 19.66 15.48 -2.36
C SER A 106 20.59 14.98 -1.26
N ASP A 107 21.23 13.84 -1.51
CA ASP A 107 22.48 13.51 -0.83
C ASP A 107 23.55 14.52 -1.28
#